data_AF-A0A1K1LNL4-F1
#
_entry.id   AF-A0A1K1LNL4-F1
#
_cell.length_a   1.000
_cell.length_b   1.000
_cell.length_c   1.000
_cell.angle_alpha   90.00
_cell.angle_beta   90.00
_cell.angle_gamma   90.00
#
_symmetry.space_group_name_H-M   'P 1'
#
loop_
_entity.id
_entity.type
_entity.pdbx_description
1 polymer ?
#
loop_
_entity_poly.entity_id
_entity_poly.type
_entity_poly.pdbx_seq_one_letter_code
_entity_poly.pdbx_strand_id
1 'polypeptide(L)' 'MNNNEILPRLNEVFRDVFGDSSLSVNENTTSADIEDWDSLEHINLIAAVENEFGLRFKMREVSGMKNVGEMLAIIAERGK' A
#
# COMPACT_ATOMS: atom_id res chain seq x y z
N MET A 1 -0.66 14.05 4.90
CA MET A 1 -1.82 13.36 5.53
C MET A 1 -1.36 12.70 6.82
N ASN A 2 -2.25 12.37 7.76
CA ASN A 2 -1.85 11.64 8.98
C ASN A 2 -2.10 10.11 8.83
N ASN A 3 -1.40 9.29 9.59
CA ASN A 3 -1.51 7.83 9.47
C ASN A 3 -2.92 7.30 9.78
N ASN A 4 -3.68 7.98 10.64
CA ASN A 4 -5.06 7.60 10.98
C ASN A 4 -6.04 7.83 9.82
N GLU A 5 -5.71 8.71 8.87
CA GLU A 5 -6.47 8.93 7.63
C GLU A 5 -6.04 7.97 6.52
N ILE A 6 -4.74 7.67 6.44
CA ILE A 6 -4.17 6.86 5.35
C ILE A 6 -4.42 5.37 5.57
N LEU A 7 -4.23 4.86 6.79
CA LEU A 7 -4.28 3.43 7.07
C LEU A 7 -5.67 2.81 6.78
N PRO A 8 -6.82 3.43 7.12
CA PRO A 8 -8.12 2.90 6.73
C PRO A 8 -8.31 2.83 5.21
N ARG A 9 -7.85 3.86 4.48
CA ARG A 9 -7.93 3.89 3.01
C ARG A 9 -7.02 2.85 2.37
N LEU A 10 -5.82 2.66 2.91
CA LEU A 10 -4.94 1.57 2.49
C LEU A 10 -5.57 0.21 2.72
N ASN A 11 -6.23 -0.02 3.88
CA ASN A 11 -6.93 -1.28 4.11
C ASN A 11 -7.95 -1.57 3.00
N GLU A 12 -8.75 -0.60 2.57
CA GLU A 12 -9.69 -0.81 1.46
C GLU A 12 -8.96 -1.14 0.15
N VAL A 13 -7.89 -0.42 -0.20
CA VAL A 13 -7.10 -0.73 -1.40
C VAL A 13 -6.52 -2.13 -1.36
N PHE A 14 -6.00 -2.56 -0.21
CA PHE A 14 -5.49 -3.92 -0.03
C PHE A 14 -6.60 -4.96 -0.20
N ARG A 15 -7.77 -4.75 0.40
CA ARG A 15 -8.92 -5.67 0.26
C ARG A 15 -9.40 -5.78 -1.19
N ASP A 16 -9.42 -4.66 -1.91
CA ASP A 16 -9.85 -4.63 -3.31
C ASP A 16 -8.86 -5.34 -4.22
N VAL A 17 -7.55 -5.13 -4.02
CA VAL A 17 -6.48 -5.74 -4.83
C VAL A 17 -6.39 -7.25 -4.55
N PHE A 18 -6.41 -7.66 -3.29
CA PHE A 18 -6.27 -9.07 -2.90
C PHE A 18 -7.60 -9.83 -2.85
N GLY A 19 -8.73 -9.15 -3.06
CA GLY A 19 -10.06 -9.78 -3.04
C GLY A 19 -10.47 -10.35 -1.67
N ASP A 20 -9.83 -9.91 -0.58
CA ASP A 20 -10.09 -10.39 0.78
C ASP A 20 -10.60 -9.24 1.66
N SER A 21 -11.92 -9.16 1.85
CA SER A 21 -12.57 -8.16 2.71
C SER A 21 -12.18 -8.23 4.19
N SER A 22 -11.62 -9.35 4.66
CA SER A 22 -11.19 -9.52 6.05
C SER A 22 -9.76 -9.02 6.29
N LEU A 23 -9.02 -8.75 5.22
CA LEU A 23 -7.65 -8.29 5.27
C LEU A 23 -7.54 -6.96 6.04
N SER A 24 -6.57 -6.92 6.94
CA SER A 24 -6.20 -5.73 7.69
C SER A 24 -4.69 -5.64 7.79
N VAL A 25 -4.12 -4.59 7.20
CA VAL A 25 -2.69 -4.31 7.23
C VAL A 25 -2.33 -3.32 8.33
N ASN A 26 -1.08 -3.37 8.75
CA ASN A 26 -0.45 -2.42 9.67
C ASN A 26 0.94 -2.05 9.14
N GLU A 27 1.64 -1.12 9.80
CA GLU A 27 2.95 -0.63 9.38
C GLU A 27 4.04 -1.71 9.20
N ASN A 28 3.90 -2.85 9.89
CA ASN A 28 4.84 -3.96 9.80
C ASN A 28 4.45 -5.01 8.75
N THR A 29 3.26 -4.92 8.16
CA THR A 29 2.80 -5.89 7.15
C THR A 29 3.71 -5.85 5.92
N THR A 30 4.14 -7.02 5.50
CA THR A 30 5.00 -7.29 4.34
C THR A 30 4.31 -8.23 3.35
N SER A 31 4.91 -8.42 2.18
CA SER A 31 4.44 -9.45 1.23
C SER A 31 4.54 -10.88 1.74
N ALA A 32 5.36 -11.14 2.78
CA ALA A 32 5.42 -12.46 3.39
C ALA A 32 4.21 -12.76 4.29
N ASP A 33 3.46 -11.74 4.70
CA ASP A 33 2.29 -11.89 5.59
C ASP A 33 0.97 -12.11 4.83
N ILE A 34 0.99 -11.95 3.50
CA ILE A 34 -0.19 -12.08 2.62
C ILE A 34 0.16 -13.09 1.52
N GLU A 35 -0.51 -14.24 1.52
CA GLU A 35 -0.19 -15.38 0.62
C GLU A 35 -0.26 -15.00 -0.86
N ASP A 36 -1.26 -14.19 -1.25
CA ASP A 36 -1.48 -13.75 -2.63
C ASP A 36 -0.62 -12.54 -3.02
N TRP A 37 0.24 -12.03 -2.13
CA TRP A 37 1.09 -10.87 -2.41
C TRP A 37 2.37 -11.24 -3.16
N ASP A 38 2.20 -11.51 -4.46
CA ASP A 38 3.29 -11.76 -5.39
C ASP A 38 3.77 -10.49 -6.15
N SER A 39 4.60 -10.69 -7.18
CA SER A 39 5.13 -9.58 -7.99
C SER A 39 4.09 -8.89 -8.86
N LEU A 40 3.09 -9.62 -9.37
CA LEU A 40 2.03 -9.05 -10.18
C LEU A 40 1.08 -8.24 -9.30
N GLU A 41 0.68 -8.80 -8.16
CA GLU A 41 -0.18 -8.08 -7.22
C GLU A 41 0.52 -6.89 -6.58
N HIS A 42 1.84 -6.94 -6.39
CA HIS A 42 2.59 -5.75 -5.99
C HIS A 42 2.46 -4.60 -7.01
N ILE A 43 2.49 -4.89 -8.31
CA ILE A 43 2.32 -3.87 -9.36
C ILE A 43 0.89 -3.31 -9.34
N ASN A 44 -0.12 -4.17 -9.21
CA ASN A 44 -1.52 -3.77 -9.12
C ASN A 44 -1.77 -2.89 -7.89
N LEU A 45 -1.23 -3.31 -6.74
CA LEU A 45 -1.29 -2.58 -5.48
C LEU A 45 -0.70 -1.18 -5.61
N ILE A 46 0.51 -1.06 -6.18
CA ILE A 46 1.14 0.24 -6.38
C ILE A 46 0.26 1.15 -7.25
N ALA A 47 -0.28 0.64 -8.36
CA ALA A 47 -1.16 1.42 -9.23
C ALA A 47 -2.46 1.87 -8.53
N ALA A 48 -3.07 1.00 -7.72
CA ALA A 48 -4.27 1.30 -6.96
C ALA A 48 -4.01 2.36 -5.88
N VAL A 49 -2.90 2.25 -5.15
CA VAL A 49 -2.48 3.24 -4.14
C VAL A 49 -2.17 4.60 -4.79
N GLU A 50 -1.49 4.62 -5.94
CA GLU A 50 -1.26 5.85 -6.71
C GLU A 50 -2.56 6.56 -7.08
N ASN A 51 -3.57 5.80 -7.51
CA ASN A 51 -4.89 6.31 -7.85
C ASN A 51 -5.60 6.89 -6.62
N GLU A 52 -5.67 6.11 -5.54
CA GLU A 52 -6.36 6.47 -4.30
C GLU A 52 -5.80 7.75 -3.67
N PHE A 53 -4.47 7.88 -3.60
CA PHE A 53 -3.81 8.99 -2.91
C PHE A 53 -3.34 10.11 -3.85
N GLY A 54 -3.65 10.01 -5.15
CA GLY A 54 -3.33 11.04 -6.14
C GLY A 54 -1.84 11.36 -6.26
N LEU A 55 -0.99 10.33 -6.12
CA LEU A 55 0.47 10.44 -6.19
C LEU A 55 1.03 9.45 -7.20
N ARG A 56 2.32 9.59 -7.53
CA ARG A 56 3.08 8.55 -8.26
C ARG A 56 4.34 8.18 -7.52
N PHE A 57 4.54 6.90 -7.25
CA PHE A 57 5.77 6.40 -6.67
C PHE A 57 6.91 6.51 -7.68
N LYS A 58 8.10 6.79 -7.17
CA LYS A 58 9.34 6.71 -7.96
C LYS A 58 9.76 5.26 -8.02
N MET A 59 10.45 4.87 -9.09
CA MET A 59 10.97 3.51 -9.23
C MET A 59 11.80 3.04 -8.03
N ARG A 60 12.63 3.92 -7.46
CA ARG A 60 13.42 3.67 -6.24
C ARG A 60 12.59 3.45 -4.97
N GLU A 61 11.41 4.07 -4.91
CA GLU A 61 10.49 3.90 -3.77
C GLU A 61 9.81 2.54 -3.89
N VAL A 62 9.31 2.19 -5.07
CA VAL A 62 8.73 0.86 -5.32
C VAL A 62 9.73 -0.26 -5.05
N SER A 63 10.95 -0.17 -5.61
CA SER A 63 11.97 -1.21 -5.40
C SER A 63 12.54 -1.27 -3.98
N GLY A 64 12.43 -0.17 -3.23
CA GLY A 64 12.98 -0.02 -1.89
C GLY A 64 11.99 -0.32 -0.78
N MET A 65 10.69 -0.38 -1.11
CA MET A 65 9.59 -0.52 -0.16
C MET A 65 9.55 -1.92 0.45
N LYS A 66 9.73 -1.99 1.76
CA LYS A 66 9.82 -3.27 2.50
C LYS A 66 8.53 -3.68 3.18
N ASN A 67 7.72 -2.71 3.56
CA ASN A 67 6.49 -2.92 4.33
C ASN A 67 5.50 -1.78 4.08
N VAL A 68 4.30 -1.96 4.59
CA VAL A 68 3.23 -0.96 4.52
C VAL A 68 3.61 0.33 5.26
N GLY A 69 4.47 0.28 6.28
CA GLY A 69 4.98 1.46 6.98
C GLY A 69 5.77 2.41 6.08
N GLU A 70 6.64 1.88 5.22
CA GLU A 70 7.38 2.69 4.25
C GLU A 70 6.42 3.26 3.18
N MET A 71 5.40 2.50 2.77
CA MET A 71 4.34 3.00 1.88
C MET A 71 3.57 4.16 2.52
N LEU A 72 3.13 3.99 3.78
CA LEU A 72 2.44 5.00 4.58
C LEU A 72 3.25 6.29 4.68
N ALA A 73 4.56 6.19 4.94
CA ALA A 73 5.44 7.35 5.06
C ALA A 73 5.50 8.17 3.76
N ILE A 74 5.62 7.49 2.61
CA ILE A 74 5.65 8.16 1.30
C ILE A 74 4.31 8.85 1.01
N ILE A 75 3.19 8.18 1.30
CA ILE A 75 1.84 8.76 1.14
C ILE A 75 1.66 9.94 2.09
N ALA A 76 2.10 9.84 3.34
CA ALA A 76 1.98 10.92 4.30
C ALA A 76 2.71 12.20 3.85
N GLU A 77 3.89 12.02 3.24
CA GLU A 77 4.73 13.10 2.72
C GLU A 77 4.17 13.72 1.42
N ARG A 78 3.57 12.92 0.53
CA ARG A 78 3.33 13.34 -0.87
C ARG A 78 1.90 13.14 -1.39
N GLY A 79 1.07 12.38 -0.69
CA GLY A 79 -0.33 12.16 -1.01
C GLY A 79 -1.20 13.39 -0.74
N LYS A 80 -2.35 13.44 -1.40
CA LYS A 80 -3.31 14.55 -1.30
C LYS A 80 -4.50 14.21 -0.41
#